data_AF-D5GH53-F1
#
_entry.id   AF-D5GH53-F1
#
_cell.length_a   1.000
_cell.length_b   1.000
_cell.length_c   1.000
_cell.angle_alpha   90.00
_cell.angle_beta   90.00
_cell.angle_gamma   90.00
#
_symmetry.space_group_name_H-M   'P 1'
#
loop_
_entity.id
_entity.type
_entity.pdbx_description
1 polymer ?
#
loop_
_entity_poly.entity_id
_entity_poly.type
_entity_poly.pdbx_seq_one_letter_code
_entity_poly.pdbx_strand_id
1 'polypeptide(L)'
;MVSQSNIYLNKNAYVLSFSSKECIIFIVSLINGKMRTPKINALYGLIDWLNNKKSQNSIIHKLPQNSEPLGSNSWLSGFIEGDAHFSVRATLPNKKINYPKVECRIELVQRQIYHNGLSNYNFMADIATFLDCSVKEIRTSSNHPQFRIRTISLKSNEILINYLEKYPLFSKKYLDYKDWLKILEFKKLGKYDQGFLDKVITIKNNMNNKRTFFVWDHLQGFYNLENKI
;
A
#
# COMPACT_ATOMS: atom_id res chain seq x y z
N MET A 1 12.82 22.80 -15.68
CA MET A 1 11.54 22.43 -16.33
C MET A 1 10.42 22.99 -15.46
N VAL A 2 9.67 23.98 -15.94
CA VAL A 2 8.55 24.57 -15.18
C VAL A 2 7.39 23.58 -15.23
N SER A 3 7.24 22.74 -14.21
CA SER A 3 6.22 21.71 -14.16
C SER A 3 4.84 22.36 -13.99
N GLN A 4 4.01 22.32 -15.04
CA GLN A 4 2.58 22.64 -14.95
C GLN A 4 1.83 21.48 -14.27
N SER A 5 2.20 21.18 -13.03
CA SER A 5 1.43 20.32 -12.13
C SER A 5 0.51 21.21 -11.31
N ASN A 6 -0.77 20.87 -11.23
CA ASN A 6 -1.73 21.62 -10.43
C ASN A 6 -2.14 20.77 -9.22
N ILE A 7 -2.10 21.38 -8.03
CA ILE A 7 -2.71 20.82 -6.82
C ILE A 7 -3.91 21.70 -6.51
N TYR A 8 -5.10 21.10 -6.44
CA TYR A 8 -6.32 21.83 -6.14
C TYR A 8 -7.23 21.03 -5.21
N LEU A 9 -8.03 21.75 -4.42
CA LEU A 9 -9.03 21.14 -3.54
C LEU A 9 -10.26 20.73 -4.36
N ASN A 10 -10.75 19.52 -4.14
CA ASN A 10 -11.98 19.00 -4.71
C ASN A 10 -12.77 18.27 -3.62
N LYS A 11 -13.84 18.91 -3.13
CA LYS A 11 -14.63 18.44 -1.99
C LYS A 11 -13.73 18.22 -0.76
N ASN A 12 -13.64 16.98 -0.28
CA ASN A 12 -12.85 16.57 0.88
C ASN A 12 -11.51 15.93 0.49
N ALA A 13 -10.98 16.22 -0.70
CA ALA A 13 -9.73 15.66 -1.21
C ALA A 13 -8.91 16.70 -1.97
N TYR A 14 -7.58 16.52 -2.00
CA TYR A 14 -6.70 17.23 -2.92
C TYR A 14 -6.49 16.39 -4.18
N VAL A 15 -6.49 17.05 -5.33
CA VAL A 15 -6.20 16.43 -6.63
C VAL A 15 -4.90 16.99 -7.16
N LEU A 16 -3.96 16.09 -7.46
CA LEU A 16 -2.75 16.39 -8.21
C LEU A 16 -2.98 16.02 -9.68
N SER A 17 -2.88 16.98 -10.58
CA SER A 17 -3.04 16.78 -12.02
C SER A 17 -1.82 17.25 -12.80
N PHE A 18 -1.52 16.53 -13.88
CA PHE A 18 -0.46 16.86 -14.83
C PHE A 18 -1.10 17.00 -16.22
N SER A 19 -0.98 18.18 -16.83
CA SER A 19 -1.68 18.48 -18.08
C SER A 19 -0.75 18.80 -19.25
N SER A 20 0.48 19.27 -19.00
CA SER A 20 1.45 19.53 -20.08
C SER A 20 1.94 18.23 -20.71
N LYS A 21 2.13 18.21 -22.03
CA LYS A 21 2.63 17.06 -22.78
C LYS A 21 3.98 16.59 -22.24
N GLU A 22 4.88 17.52 -21.93
CA GLU A 22 6.24 17.26 -21.42
C GLU A 22 6.19 16.53 -20.07
N CYS A 23 5.38 17.01 -19.11
CA CYS A 23 5.20 16.32 -17.83
C CYS A 23 4.59 14.93 -18.01
N ILE A 24 3.62 14.76 -18.91
CA ILE A 24 3.00 13.46 -19.17
C ILE A 24 4.04 12.49 -19.74
N ILE A 25 4.85 12.90 -20.72
CA ILE A 25 5.95 12.09 -21.27
C ILE A 25 6.95 11.73 -20.17
N PHE A 26 7.31 12.69 -19.32
CA PHE A 26 8.21 12.45 -18.20
C PHE A 26 7.65 11.40 -17.23
N ILE A 27 6.39 11.53 -16.81
CA ILE A 27 5.73 10.55 -15.94
C ILE A 27 5.69 9.16 -16.61
N VAL A 28 5.32 9.10 -17.89
CA VAL A 28 5.33 7.85 -18.66
C VAL A 28 6.72 7.22 -18.62
N SER A 29 7.78 8.00 -18.81
CA SER A 29 9.16 7.49 -18.76
C SER A 29 9.54 6.90 -17.39
N LEU A 30 8.98 7.45 -16.30
CA LEU A 30 9.22 6.96 -14.94
C LEU A 30 8.48 5.65 -14.63
N ILE A 31 7.26 5.48 -15.15
CA ILE A 31 6.38 4.35 -14.76
C ILE A 31 6.36 3.20 -15.77
N ASN A 32 6.78 3.44 -17.01
CA ASN A 32 6.87 2.41 -18.04
C ASN A 32 7.87 1.32 -17.61
N GLY A 33 7.44 0.06 -17.60
CA GLY A 33 8.22 -1.06 -17.07
C GLY A 33 8.25 -1.19 -15.54
N LYS A 34 7.48 -0.37 -14.81
CA LYS A 34 7.34 -0.43 -13.34
C LYS A 34 5.96 -0.85 -12.85
N MET A 35 4.98 -0.90 -13.76
CA MET A 35 3.61 -1.33 -13.45
C MET A 35 3.54 -2.83 -13.15
N ARG A 36 2.72 -3.23 -12.17
CA ARG A 36 2.48 -4.66 -11.81
C ARG A 36 1.00 -5.07 -11.80
N THR A 37 0.10 -4.14 -12.10
CA THR A 37 -1.35 -4.38 -12.07
C THR A 37 -1.93 -4.27 -13.48
N PRO A 38 -3.17 -4.77 -13.71
CA PRO A 38 -3.88 -4.58 -14.98
C PRO A 38 -4.04 -3.12 -15.44
N LYS A 39 -3.76 -2.15 -14.56
CA LYS A 39 -3.69 -0.71 -14.88
C LYS A 39 -2.61 -0.37 -15.91
N ILE A 40 -1.65 -1.26 -16.17
CA ILE A 40 -0.68 -1.10 -17.27
C ILE A 40 -1.35 -0.88 -18.63
N ASN A 41 -2.53 -1.46 -18.87
CA ASN A 41 -3.26 -1.25 -20.13
C ASN A 41 -3.71 0.21 -20.33
N ALA A 42 -4.00 0.93 -19.24
CA ALA A 42 -4.29 2.37 -19.33
C ALA A 42 -3.02 3.16 -19.70
N LEU A 43 -1.85 2.75 -19.17
CA LEU A 43 -0.57 3.33 -19.57
C LEU A 43 -0.26 3.03 -21.04
N TYR A 44 -0.52 1.81 -21.52
CA TYR A 44 -0.34 1.47 -22.93
C TYR A 44 -1.25 2.29 -23.84
N GLY A 45 -2.51 2.52 -23.47
CA GLY A 45 -3.40 3.40 -24.21
C GLY A 45 -2.90 4.85 -24.24
N LEU A 46 -2.33 5.34 -23.14
CA LEU A 46 -1.68 6.65 -23.11
C LEU A 46 -0.45 6.70 -24.03
N ILE A 47 0.39 5.67 -24.03
CA ILE A 47 1.56 5.55 -24.91
C ILE A 47 1.13 5.56 -26.39
N ASP A 48 0.09 4.80 -26.75
CA ASP A 48 -0.46 4.79 -28.11
C ASP A 48 -0.96 6.18 -28.51
N TRP A 49 -1.68 6.85 -27.62
CA TRP A 49 -2.17 8.21 -27.85
C TRP A 49 -1.03 9.22 -28.06
N LEU A 50 0.05 9.11 -27.27
CA LEU A 50 1.25 9.94 -27.41
C LEU A 50 1.93 9.69 -28.77
N ASN A 51 2.17 8.42 -29.12
CA ASN A 51 2.85 8.04 -30.35
C ASN A 51 2.07 8.42 -31.62
N ASN A 52 0.73 8.43 -31.58
CA ASN A 52 -0.10 8.81 -32.73
C ASN A 52 -0.04 10.31 -33.08
N LYS A 53 0.49 11.16 -32.20
CA LYS A 53 0.62 12.60 -32.47
C LYS A 53 1.83 12.83 -33.37
N LYS A 54 1.60 13.37 -34.59
CA LYS A 54 2.60 13.75 -35.62
C LYS A 54 3.76 14.67 -35.17
N SER A 55 3.81 15.07 -33.90
CA SER A 55 4.78 16.03 -33.32
C SER A 55 5.74 15.38 -32.32
N GLN A 56 5.91 14.05 -32.35
CA GLN A 56 6.83 13.37 -31.44
C GLN A 56 8.06 12.89 -32.21
N ASN A 57 9.23 13.39 -31.83
CA ASN A 57 10.51 13.07 -32.47
C ASN A 57 10.99 11.64 -32.19
N SER A 58 10.36 10.93 -31.23
CA SER A 58 10.77 9.60 -30.79
C SER A 58 9.57 8.75 -30.33
N ILE A 59 9.47 7.52 -30.85
CA ILE A 59 8.46 6.54 -30.45
C ILE A 59 8.74 6.04 -29.04
N ILE A 60 7.74 6.04 -28.17
CA ILE A 60 7.80 5.41 -26.84
C ILE A 60 7.43 3.94 -26.98
N HIS A 61 8.38 3.04 -26.70
CA HIS A 61 8.12 1.59 -26.67
C HIS A 61 7.43 1.18 -25.37
N LYS A 62 6.40 0.35 -25.48
CA LYS A 62 5.71 -0.26 -24.33
C LYS A 62 6.64 -1.29 -23.67
N LEU A 63 7.01 -1.06 -22.42
CA LEU A 63 7.78 -2.03 -21.64
C LEU A 63 6.82 -3.00 -20.92
N PRO A 64 7.21 -4.28 -20.76
CA PRO A 64 6.35 -5.29 -20.15
C PRO A 64 6.01 -4.96 -18.69
N GLN A 65 5.00 -5.64 -18.18
CA GLN A 65 4.67 -5.61 -16.77
C GLN A 65 5.87 -6.09 -15.93
N ASN A 66 6.17 -5.39 -14.84
CA ASN A 66 7.33 -5.68 -14.01
C ASN A 66 7.12 -6.99 -13.23
N SER A 67 8.08 -7.90 -13.35
CA SER A 67 8.13 -9.21 -12.69
C SER A 67 9.29 -9.35 -11.70
N GLU A 68 9.97 -8.25 -11.35
CA GLU A 68 11.07 -8.30 -10.37
C GLU A 68 10.54 -8.79 -9.00
N PRO A 69 11.34 -9.47 -8.17
CA PRO A 69 10.89 -9.91 -6.84
C PRO A 69 10.33 -8.76 -5.99
N LEU A 70 9.21 -8.97 -5.27
CA LEU A 70 8.57 -7.89 -4.51
C LEU A 70 9.47 -7.23 -3.44
N GLY A 71 10.44 -7.97 -2.90
CA GLY A 71 11.43 -7.46 -1.94
C GLY A 71 12.60 -6.68 -2.56
N SER A 72 12.70 -6.61 -3.88
CA SER A 72 13.84 -5.95 -4.56
C SER A 72 13.68 -4.45 -4.73
N ASN A 73 12.46 -3.90 -4.54
CA ASN A 73 12.18 -2.48 -4.69
C ASN A 73 11.01 -2.00 -3.81
N SER A 74 10.72 -0.71 -3.84
CA SER A 74 9.70 -0.04 -3.03
C SER A 74 8.28 -0.15 -3.59
N TRP A 75 8.02 -0.93 -4.64
CA TRP A 75 6.70 -1.00 -5.27
C TRP A 75 5.60 -1.41 -4.28
N LEU A 76 5.84 -2.44 -3.45
CA LEU A 76 4.85 -2.91 -2.48
C LEU A 76 4.59 -1.88 -1.38
N SER A 77 5.60 -1.09 -0.96
CA SER A 77 5.38 0.00 0.00
C SER A 77 4.41 1.05 -0.55
N GLY A 78 4.60 1.47 -1.81
CA GLY A 78 3.70 2.40 -2.48
C GLY A 78 2.30 1.82 -2.71
N PHE A 79 2.20 0.51 -2.97
CA PHE A 79 0.91 -0.16 -3.08
C PHE A 79 0.19 -0.28 -1.73
N ILE A 80 0.93 -0.56 -0.65
CA ILE A 80 0.41 -0.54 0.73
C ILE A 80 -0.11 0.85 1.08
N GLU A 81 0.58 1.92 0.70
CA GLU A 81 0.13 3.31 0.91
C GLU A 81 -1.24 3.60 0.27
N GLY A 82 -1.48 3.09 -0.93
CA GLY A 82 -2.75 3.26 -1.62
C GLY A 82 -3.87 2.39 -1.04
N ASP A 83 -3.64 1.08 -0.95
CA ASP A 83 -4.74 0.11 -0.94
C ASP A 83 -4.79 -0.80 0.32
N ALA A 84 -3.76 -0.80 1.17
CA ALA A 84 -3.73 -1.66 2.36
C ALA A 84 -4.13 -0.93 3.65
N HIS A 85 -4.44 -1.70 4.69
CA HIS A 85 -4.86 -1.22 6.01
C HIS A 85 -4.18 -1.99 7.14
N PHE A 86 -3.65 -1.27 8.14
CA PHE A 86 -3.12 -1.86 9.38
C PHE A 86 -4.25 -2.00 10.41
N SER A 87 -4.57 -3.24 10.75
CA SER A 87 -5.70 -3.60 11.60
C SER A 87 -5.25 -4.26 12.89
N VAL A 88 -5.88 -3.82 13.99
CA VAL A 88 -5.75 -4.46 15.30
C VAL A 88 -7.12 -4.90 15.77
N ARG A 89 -7.30 -6.21 15.95
CA ARG A 89 -8.43 -6.78 16.67
C ARG A 89 -8.02 -6.96 18.12
N ALA A 90 -8.82 -6.41 19.03
CA ALA A 90 -8.69 -6.62 20.47
C ALA A 90 -10.06 -7.12 20.96
N THR A 91 -10.10 -8.33 21.50
CA THR A 91 -11.33 -8.98 21.98
C THR A 91 -11.19 -9.21 23.47
N LEU A 92 -12.17 -8.74 24.24
CA LEU A 92 -12.25 -8.98 25.68
C LEU A 92 -12.38 -10.48 25.98
N PRO A 93 -11.89 -10.94 27.14
CA PRO A 93 -12.24 -12.26 27.66
C PRO A 93 -13.75 -12.44 27.68
N ASN A 94 -14.20 -13.68 27.48
CA ASN A 94 -15.61 -14.05 27.57
C ASN A 94 -15.74 -15.43 28.23
N LYS A 95 -16.97 -15.91 28.41
CA LYS A 95 -17.26 -17.20 29.06
C LYS A 95 -16.53 -18.41 28.44
N LYS A 96 -16.07 -18.32 27.18
CA LYS A 96 -15.33 -19.39 26.46
C LYS A 96 -13.82 -19.15 26.39
N ILE A 97 -13.35 -17.91 26.56
CA ILE A 97 -11.94 -17.54 26.44
C ILE A 97 -11.58 -16.65 27.62
N ASN A 98 -10.79 -17.20 28.55
CA ASN A 98 -10.44 -16.52 29.81
C ASN A 98 -9.35 -15.45 29.66
N TYR A 99 -8.80 -15.26 28.45
CA TYR A 99 -7.74 -14.28 28.19
C TYR A 99 -8.10 -13.36 27.01
N PRO A 100 -7.60 -12.11 26.99
CA PRO A 100 -7.86 -11.19 25.90
C PRO A 100 -7.21 -11.69 24.60
N LYS A 101 -7.93 -11.57 23.48
CA LYS A 101 -7.39 -11.94 22.16
C LYS A 101 -6.98 -10.69 21.38
N VAL A 102 -5.69 -10.57 21.11
CA VAL A 102 -5.13 -9.50 20.27
C VAL A 102 -4.55 -10.08 18.97
N GLU A 103 -5.00 -9.53 17.84
CA GLU A 103 -4.52 -9.89 16.51
C GLU A 103 -4.12 -8.65 15.72
N CYS A 104 -2.85 -8.60 15.30
CA CYS A 104 -2.29 -7.57 14.42
C CYS A 104 -2.24 -8.13 13.00
N ARG A 105 -2.84 -7.41 12.04
CA ARG A 105 -2.95 -7.84 10.64
C ARG A 105 -2.72 -6.65 9.71
N ILE A 106 -2.01 -6.85 8.60
CA ILE A 106 -2.25 -6.02 7.40
C ILE A 106 -3.40 -6.64 6.63
N GLU A 107 -4.24 -5.83 6.02
CA GLU A 107 -5.28 -6.28 5.10
C GLU A 107 -5.18 -5.50 3.80
N LEU A 108 -5.11 -6.24 2.69
CA LEU A 108 -5.13 -5.69 1.35
C LEU A 108 -6.30 -6.33 0.60
N VAL A 109 -7.17 -5.48 0.03
CA VAL A 109 -8.35 -5.93 -0.72
C VAL A 109 -8.34 -5.30 -2.10
N GLN A 110 -8.58 -6.10 -3.13
CA GLN A 110 -8.79 -5.66 -4.49
C GLN A 110 -9.99 -6.38 -5.08
N ARG A 111 -10.70 -5.74 -6.00
CA ARG A 111 -11.73 -6.42 -6.81
C ARG A 111 -11.11 -7.61 -7.55
N GLN A 112 -11.88 -8.66 -7.80
CA GLN A 112 -11.37 -9.81 -8.56
C GLN A 112 -11.07 -9.44 -10.01
N ILE A 113 -12.01 -8.77 -10.66
CA ILE A 113 -11.92 -8.37 -12.07
C ILE A 113 -11.75 -6.85 -12.15
N TYR A 114 -10.68 -6.40 -12.81
CA TYR A 114 -10.44 -4.99 -13.10
C TYR A 114 -11.41 -4.48 -14.19
N HIS A 115 -11.51 -3.17 -14.35
CA HIS A 115 -12.45 -2.54 -15.28
C HIS A 115 -12.29 -2.99 -16.75
N ASN A 116 -11.14 -3.54 -17.13
CA ASN A 116 -10.86 -4.05 -18.47
C ASN A 116 -11.06 -5.57 -18.61
N GLY A 117 -11.72 -6.22 -17.65
CA GLY A 117 -11.97 -7.66 -17.67
C GLY A 117 -10.80 -8.53 -17.19
N LEU A 118 -9.62 -7.96 -16.94
CA LEU A 118 -8.48 -8.72 -16.45
C LEU A 118 -8.58 -9.02 -14.95
N SER A 119 -8.14 -10.21 -14.57
CA SER A 119 -8.08 -10.61 -13.16
C SER A 119 -6.95 -9.89 -12.42
N ASN A 120 -7.25 -9.44 -11.21
CA ASN A 120 -6.25 -8.95 -10.25
C ASN A 120 -5.55 -10.11 -9.50
N TYR A 121 -5.90 -11.36 -9.78
CA TYR A 121 -5.39 -12.52 -9.04
C TYR A 121 -3.87 -12.62 -9.05
N ASN A 122 -3.22 -12.44 -10.20
CA ASN A 122 -1.78 -12.72 -10.35
C ASN A 122 -0.92 -11.87 -9.40
N PHE A 123 -1.05 -10.55 -9.44
CA PHE A 123 -0.24 -9.70 -8.53
C PHE A 123 -0.67 -9.86 -7.07
N MET A 124 -1.94 -10.21 -6.80
CA MET A 124 -2.39 -10.54 -5.45
C MET A 124 -1.73 -11.84 -4.96
N ALA A 125 -1.60 -12.85 -5.82
CA ALA A 125 -0.91 -14.09 -5.51
C ALA A 125 0.59 -13.88 -5.29
N ASP A 126 1.24 -13.00 -6.07
CA ASP A 126 2.64 -12.62 -5.86
C ASP A 126 2.84 -11.99 -4.48
N ILE A 127 1.97 -11.04 -4.10
CA ILE A 127 2.01 -10.39 -2.77
C ILE A 127 1.76 -11.41 -1.66
N ALA A 128 0.76 -12.28 -1.83
CA ALA A 128 0.44 -13.29 -0.83
C ALA A 128 1.61 -14.26 -0.60
N THR A 129 2.23 -14.72 -1.69
CA THR A 129 3.40 -15.60 -1.67
C THR A 129 4.58 -14.92 -0.98
N PHE A 130 4.87 -13.66 -1.34
CA PHE A 130 5.94 -12.88 -0.72
C PHE A 130 5.73 -12.71 0.79
N LEU A 131 4.50 -12.41 1.22
CA LEU A 131 4.17 -12.19 2.64
C LEU A 131 3.88 -13.49 3.42
N ASP A 132 4.14 -14.67 2.85
CA ASP A 132 3.88 -15.98 3.48
C ASP A 132 2.43 -16.12 3.96
N CYS A 133 1.48 -15.79 3.08
CA CYS A 133 0.05 -15.88 3.35
C CYS A 133 -0.72 -16.35 2.10
N SER A 134 -2.06 -16.30 2.15
CA SER A 134 -2.90 -16.79 1.05
C SER A 134 -3.87 -15.72 0.54
N VAL A 135 -4.16 -15.79 -0.75
CA VAL A 135 -5.27 -15.05 -1.34
C VAL A 135 -6.58 -15.73 -0.94
N LYS A 136 -7.52 -14.95 -0.44
CA LYS A 136 -8.89 -15.41 -0.15
C LYS A 136 -9.88 -14.66 -1.02
N GLU A 137 -10.81 -15.40 -1.60
CA GLU A 137 -11.99 -14.82 -2.23
C GLU A 137 -13.00 -14.42 -1.17
N ILE A 138 -13.50 -13.20 -1.27
CA ILE A 138 -14.51 -12.67 -0.35
C ILE A 138 -15.60 -11.98 -1.16
N ARG A 139 -16.79 -11.86 -0.55
CA ARG A 139 -17.96 -11.22 -1.18
C ARG A 139 -18.30 -11.85 -2.55
N THR A 140 -18.07 -13.16 -2.68
CA THR A 140 -18.29 -13.93 -3.92
C THR A 140 -19.75 -13.91 -4.36
N SER A 141 -20.69 -13.79 -3.42
CA SER A 141 -22.13 -13.64 -3.70
C SER A 141 -22.56 -12.20 -4.03
N SER A 142 -21.65 -11.23 -4.08
CA SER A 142 -21.97 -9.84 -4.40
C SER A 142 -21.62 -9.49 -5.84
N ASN A 143 -22.20 -8.41 -6.37
CA ASN A 143 -21.84 -7.85 -7.69
C ASN A 143 -20.39 -7.32 -7.76
N HIS A 144 -19.69 -7.28 -6.62
CA HIS A 144 -18.32 -6.78 -6.49
C HIS A 144 -17.45 -7.77 -5.73
N PRO A 145 -17.18 -8.96 -6.30
CA PRO A 145 -16.34 -9.96 -5.65
C PRO A 145 -14.90 -9.44 -5.52
N GLN A 146 -14.21 -9.85 -4.45
CA GLN A 146 -12.90 -9.32 -4.11
C GLN A 146 -11.91 -10.43 -3.75
N PHE A 147 -10.64 -10.17 -4.02
CA PHE A 147 -9.52 -10.87 -3.41
C PHE A 147 -9.08 -10.13 -2.15
N ARG A 148 -8.68 -10.88 -1.14
CA ARG A 148 -8.15 -10.38 0.12
C ARG A 148 -6.89 -11.12 0.50
N ILE A 149 -5.89 -10.36 0.95
CA ILE A 149 -4.66 -10.85 1.55
C ILE A 149 -4.61 -10.34 2.99
N ARG A 150 -4.17 -11.19 3.92
CA ARG A 150 -3.93 -10.82 5.31
C ARG A 150 -2.68 -11.49 5.87
N THR A 151 -1.84 -10.71 6.54
CA THR A 151 -0.86 -11.27 7.48
C THR A 151 -1.57 -11.61 8.78
N ILE A 152 -1.37 -12.82 9.29
CA ILE A 152 -2.02 -13.30 10.53
C ILE A 152 -1.01 -14.02 11.42
N SER A 153 -0.07 -14.77 10.82
CA SER A 153 1.00 -15.44 11.54
C SER A 153 2.11 -14.45 11.95
N LEU A 154 2.87 -14.80 12.98
CA LEU A 154 4.04 -14.03 13.39
C LEU A 154 5.06 -13.91 12.23
N LYS A 155 5.35 -15.03 11.57
CA LYS A 155 6.23 -15.11 10.38
C LYS A 155 5.81 -14.14 9.28
N SER A 156 4.52 -14.14 8.89
CA SER A 156 4.01 -13.22 7.85
C SER A 156 4.15 -11.74 8.24
N ASN A 157 3.97 -11.42 9.53
CA ASN A 157 4.16 -10.07 10.06
C ASN A 157 5.64 -9.66 10.10
N GLU A 158 6.55 -10.57 10.43
CA GLU A 158 8.00 -10.32 10.44
C GLU A 158 8.54 -10.06 9.02
N ILE A 159 8.08 -10.82 8.02
CA ILE A 159 8.43 -10.55 6.62
C ILE A 159 8.00 -9.15 6.20
N LEU A 160 6.78 -8.75 6.57
CA LEU A 160 6.27 -7.40 6.30
C LEU A 160 7.11 -6.32 7.00
N ILE A 161 7.50 -6.54 8.26
CA ILE A 161 8.33 -5.60 9.02
C ILE A 161 9.68 -5.42 8.32
N ASN A 162 10.38 -6.52 8.01
CA ASN A 162 11.67 -6.47 7.34
C ASN A 162 11.59 -5.74 6.00
N TYR A 163 10.48 -5.92 5.26
CA TYR A 163 10.23 -5.18 4.03
C TYR A 163 10.05 -3.67 4.27
N LEU A 164 9.22 -3.29 5.25
CA LEU A 164 8.91 -1.87 5.53
C LEU A 164 10.04 -1.13 6.26
N GLU A 165 10.97 -1.85 6.91
CA GLU A 165 12.21 -1.26 7.40
C GLU A 165 13.14 -0.85 6.24
N LYS A 166 13.17 -1.67 5.18
CA LYS A 166 13.94 -1.37 3.96
C LYS A 166 13.25 -0.36 3.04
N TYR A 167 11.93 -0.44 2.93
CA TYR A 167 11.09 0.43 2.10
C TYR A 167 9.98 1.05 2.95
N PRO A 168 10.30 2.10 3.71
CA PRO A 168 9.38 2.76 4.63
C PRO A 168 8.14 3.35 3.95
N LEU A 169 7.09 3.55 4.75
CA LEU A 169 5.87 4.28 4.39
C LEU A 169 6.06 5.79 4.58
N PHE A 170 5.38 6.61 3.80
CA PHE A 170 5.53 8.07 3.75
C PHE A 170 4.31 8.79 4.34
N SER A 171 3.11 8.27 4.13
CA SER A 171 1.89 8.96 4.55
C SER A 171 1.61 8.78 6.04
N LYS A 172 0.44 9.27 6.51
CA LYS A 172 -0.05 8.98 7.86
C LYS A 172 -0.12 7.47 8.17
N LYS A 173 -0.14 6.63 7.13
CA LYS A 173 -0.10 5.17 7.24
C LYS A 173 1.20 4.67 7.88
N TYR A 174 2.30 5.43 7.79
CA TYR A 174 3.50 5.20 8.57
C TYR A 174 3.19 5.20 10.08
N LEU A 175 2.45 6.21 10.56
CA LEU A 175 2.08 6.30 11.99
C LEU A 175 1.20 5.13 12.41
N ASP A 176 0.25 4.73 11.55
CA ASP A 176 -0.57 3.55 11.79
C ASP A 176 0.25 2.26 11.83
N TYR A 177 1.26 2.14 10.96
CA TYR A 177 2.23 1.03 11.00
C TYR A 177 3.03 1.03 12.31
N LYS A 178 3.52 2.18 12.80
CA LYS A 178 4.29 2.25 14.04
C LYS A 178 3.46 1.87 15.27
N ASP A 179 2.21 2.33 15.34
CA ASP A 179 1.29 1.95 16.42
C ASP A 179 0.92 0.46 16.34
N TRP A 180 0.69 -0.06 15.12
CA TRP A 180 0.49 -1.49 14.88
C TRP A 180 1.70 -2.32 15.32
N LEU A 181 2.91 -1.88 14.99
CA LEU A 181 4.17 -2.55 15.36
C LEU A 181 4.33 -2.57 16.87
N LYS A 182 4.08 -1.46 17.56
CA LYS A 182 4.11 -1.37 19.03
C LYS A 182 3.20 -2.42 19.68
N ILE A 183 1.98 -2.60 19.18
CA ILE A 183 1.05 -3.60 19.68
C ILE A 183 1.54 -5.03 19.39
N LEU A 184 2.11 -5.27 18.20
CA LEU A 184 2.68 -6.56 17.86
C LEU A 184 3.86 -6.93 18.77
N GLU A 185 4.73 -5.98 19.09
CA GLU A 185 5.85 -6.19 20.03
C GLU A 185 5.35 -6.52 21.44
N PHE A 186 4.31 -5.84 21.94
CA PHE A 186 3.67 -6.21 23.21
C PHE A 186 3.17 -7.65 23.20
N LYS A 187 2.60 -8.10 22.07
CA LYS A 187 2.14 -9.48 21.90
C LYS A 187 3.31 -10.48 21.91
N LYS A 188 4.43 -10.16 21.27
CA LYS A 188 5.64 -11.02 21.23
C LYS A 188 6.22 -11.25 22.63
N LEU A 189 6.19 -10.24 23.50
CA LEU A 189 6.69 -10.34 24.87
C LEU A 189 5.86 -11.29 25.75
N GLY A 190 4.63 -11.65 25.36
CA GLY A 190 3.79 -12.63 26.05
C GLY A 190 3.32 -12.22 27.46
N LYS A 191 3.59 -10.99 27.90
CA LYS A 191 3.19 -10.47 29.21
C LYS A 191 1.83 -9.80 29.13
N TYR A 192 0.77 -10.60 29.33
CA TYR A 192 -0.61 -10.14 29.42
C TYR A 192 -0.93 -9.67 30.85
N ASP A 193 -0.29 -8.58 31.27
CA ASP A 193 -0.50 -7.99 32.60
C ASP A 193 -1.90 -7.35 32.77
N GLN A 194 -2.24 -7.05 34.03
CA GLN A 194 -3.41 -6.22 34.33
C GLN A 194 -3.22 -4.86 33.63
N GLY A 195 -4.10 -4.55 32.67
CA GLY A 195 -4.01 -3.33 31.85
C GLY A 195 -3.36 -3.51 30.47
N PHE A 196 -2.84 -4.69 30.11
CA PHE A 196 -2.35 -4.98 28.75
C PHE A 196 -3.39 -4.62 27.69
N LEU A 197 -4.63 -5.06 27.90
CA LEU A 197 -5.70 -4.83 26.94
C LEU A 197 -6.05 -3.34 26.84
N ASP A 198 -6.02 -2.61 27.95
CA ASP A 198 -6.29 -1.17 27.97
C ASP A 198 -5.21 -0.39 27.21
N LYS A 199 -3.93 -0.79 27.35
CA LYS A 199 -2.82 -0.26 26.54
C LYS A 199 -3.06 -0.49 25.05
N VAL A 200 -3.45 -1.72 24.67
CA VAL A 200 -3.75 -2.07 23.26
C VAL A 200 -4.94 -1.27 22.72
N ILE A 201 -6.03 -1.15 23.50
CA ILE A 201 -7.22 -0.39 23.11
C ILE A 201 -6.88 1.10 22.95
N THR A 202 -6.07 1.65 23.86
CA THR A 202 -5.61 3.04 23.82
C THR A 202 -4.84 3.32 22.54
N ILE A 203 -3.83 2.49 22.21
CA ILE A 203 -3.05 2.66 20.96
C ILE A 203 -3.96 2.48 19.74
N LYS A 204 -4.78 1.44 19.70
CA LYS A 204 -5.74 1.19 18.60
C LYS A 204 -6.70 2.37 18.39
N ASN A 205 -7.11 3.05 19.45
CA ASN A 205 -7.98 4.23 19.38
C ASN A 205 -7.28 5.48 18.84
N ASN A 206 -5.96 5.45 18.65
CA ASN A 206 -5.20 6.51 17.98
C ASN A 206 -4.77 6.16 16.55
N MET A 207 -5.24 5.01 16.01
CA MET A 207 -4.90 4.55 14.66
C MET A 207 -5.99 4.88 13.62
N ASN A 208 -5.60 4.90 12.35
CA ASN A 208 -6.46 4.96 11.18
C ASN A 208 -7.41 6.17 11.25
N ASN A 209 -8.72 5.94 11.07
CA ASN A 209 -9.74 7.00 11.07
C ASN A 209 -9.95 7.67 12.44
N LYS A 210 -9.41 7.10 13.52
CA LYS A 210 -9.50 7.70 14.86
C LYS A 210 -8.32 8.61 15.18
N ARG A 211 -7.27 8.62 14.35
CA ARG A 211 -6.08 9.45 14.56
C ARG A 211 -6.43 10.92 14.40
N THR A 212 -6.12 11.70 15.43
CA THR A 212 -6.27 13.17 15.44
C THR A 212 -4.93 13.90 15.48
N PHE A 213 -3.86 13.22 15.92
CA PHE A 213 -2.51 13.78 16.01
C PHE A 213 -1.60 13.19 14.92
N PHE A 214 -0.90 14.06 14.20
CA PHE A 214 -0.02 13.71 13.08
C PHE A 214 1.36 14.30 13.30
N VAL A 215 2.39 13.45 13.24
CA VAL A 215 3.81 13.82 13.26
C VAL A 215 4.41 13.32 11.96
N TRP A 216 5.29 14.12 11.36
CA TRP A 216 5.85 13.85 10.03
C TRP A 216 7.38 13.76 10.04
N ASP A 217 7.98 13.57 11.23
CA ASP A 217 9.43 13.55 11.41
C ASP A 217 10.13 12.45 10.59
N HIS A 218 9.43 11.34 10.30
CA HIS A 218 9.95 10.27 9.43
C HIS A 218 10.21 10.73 7.99
N LEU A 219 9.65 11.87 7.57
CA LEU A 219 9.91 12.47 6.27
C LEU A 219 11.21 13.27 6.22
N GLN A 220 11.79 13.66 7.36
CA GLN A 220 12.99 14.51 7.39
C GLN A 220 14.22 13.83 6.78
N GLY A 221 14.34 12.50 6.92
CA GLY A 221 15.43 11.71 6.33
C GLY A 221 15.11 11.14 4.94
N PHE A 222 13.95 11.48 4.36
CA PHE A 222 13.47 10.82 3.14
C PHE A 222 14.13 11.30 1.85
N TYR A 223 14.85 12.41 1.96
CA TYR A 223 15.56 13.06 0.88
C TYR A 223 16.87 13.64 1.42
N ASN A 224 17.93 12.83 1.48
CA ASN A 224 19.22 13.37 1.09
C ASN A 224 19.11 13.61 -0.42
N LEU A 225 18.46 14.71 -0.82
CA LEU A 225 18.65 15.29 -2.14
C LEU A 225 20.12 15.66 -2.18
N GLU A 226 20.98 14.72 -2.53
CA GLU A 226 22.33 15.03 -2.94
C GLU A 226 22.20 16.03 -4.08
N ASN A 227 22.46 17.29 -3.76
CA ASN A 227 23.00 18.25 -4.71
C ASN A 227 24.29 17.62 -5.27
N LYS A 228 24.16 16.79 -6.29
CA LYS A 228 25.22 16.59 -7.27
C LYS A 228 25.03 17.67 -8.32
N ILE A 229 25.63 18.83 -8.01
CA ILE A 229 26.08 19.81 -9.00
C ILE A 229 27.10 19.11 -9.90
#